data_AF-A0A6L7XDS0-F1
#
_entry.id   AF-A0A6L7XDS0-F1
#
_cell.length_a   1.000
_cell.length_b   1.000
_cell.length_c   1.000
_cell.angle_alpha   90.00
_cell.angle_beta   90.00
_cell.angle_gamma   90.00
#
_symmetry.space_group_name_H-M   'P 1'
#
loop_
_entity.id
_entity.type
_entity.pdbx_description
1 polymer ?
#
loop_
_entity_poly.entity_id
_entity_poly.type
_entity_poly.pdbx_seq_one_letter_code
_entity_poly.pdbx_strand_id
1 'polypeptide(L)'
;MLIDSARRAETAAKEMLKYVNDGSVSCAEAREALAVCAAFMAAGSAFQAGAARIIAQAERHGDGGAQVLADAAGLSRRDAHSQVRTAEAIGAVPAVRDAVESGRVSLANAKRLAEAVEKTSAADVESDGELLAKAESMRPEQFAREARRWTADHQADGGESEHRRLRARRCVRMWNDDDDGMVHLRGEFDPVTGNRIANRLRAEARRLRDIDKQTAGSDRGKRLTFDQCMADALDNLTGNNTSHASNGGGKPFADICVVAHVDDATGELIAELPDGERLPKAVLEQLACNAKLTGVVYDRKGKPIWRTHSRRTVTEAQWQLLIAKWGGCFHCGANPGICQGHHIEPASQGGPTKLDNLVPACWSCHHRIHHDGWRILKSPDGWHTLHPPDRVHHGPAGAPDHPPLLFKPDTQHSPDPPTPLVVYN
;
A
#
# COMPACT_ATOMS: atom_id res chain seq x y z
N MET A 1 -42.85 -33.62 4.55
CA MET A 1 -43.10 -32.65 3.46
C MET A 1 -41.88 -31.76 3.19
N LEU A 2 -41.44 -30.92 4.13
CA LEU A 2 -40.29 -30.02 3.92
C LEU A 2 -38.98 -30.79 3.65
N ILE A 3 -38.62 -31.72 4.55
CA ILE A 3 -37.39 -32.50 4.45
C ILE A 3 -37.34 -33.39 3.21
N ASP A 4 -38.50 -33.93 2.80
CA ASP A 4 -38.59 -34.77 1.60
C ASP A 4 -38.36 -33.96 0.32
N SER A 5 -38.83 -32.71 0.30
CA SER A 5 -38.59 -31.78 -0.82
C SER A 5 -37.11 -31.39 -0.90
N ALA A 6 -36.47 -31.11 0.24
CA ALA A 6 -35.04 -30.83 0.31
C ALA A 6 -34.19 -32.02 -0.18
N ARG A 7 -34.53 -33.25 0.22
CA ARG A 7 -33.84 -34.46 -0.24
C ARG A 7 -33.98 -34.69 -1.74
N ARG A 8 -35.17 -34.43 -2.32
CA ARG A 8 -35.35 -34.51 -3.79
C ARG A 8 -34.45 -33.51 -4.53
N ALA A 9 -34.36 -32.28 -4.04
CA ALA A 9 -33.48 -31.27 -4.60
C ALA A 9 -32.00 -31.68 -4.53
N GLU A 10 -31.57 -32.25 -3.40
CA GLU A 10 -30.22 -32.78 -3.23
C GLU A 10 -29.90 -33.91 -4.24
N THR A 11 -30.83 -34.87 -4.41
CA THR A 11 -30.67 -35.95 -5.38
C THR A 11 -30.56 -35.41 -6.81
N ALA A 12 -31.44 -34.49 -7.21
CA ALA A 12 -31.40 -33.87 -8.53
C ALA A 12 -30.09 -33.13 -8.78
N ALA A 13 -29.56 -32.42 -7.78
CA ALA A 13 -28.26 -31.74 -7.88
C ALA A 13 -27.09 -32.72 -8.08
N LYS A 14 -27.11 -33.85 -7.38
CA LYS A 14 -26.12 -34.93 -7.53
C LYS A 14 -26.18 -35.58 -8.92
N GLU A 15 -27.37 -35.76 -9.48
CA GLU A 15 -27.56 -36.28 -10.84
C GLU A 15 -27.03 -35.29 -11.89
N MET A 16 -27.35 -34.00 -11.77
CA MET A 16 -26.81 -32.96 -12.67
C MET A 16 -25.27 -32.95 -12.67
N LEU A 17 -24.64 -33.07 -11.49
CA LEU A 17 -23.19 -33.12 -11.37
C LEU A 17 -22.59 -34.33 -12.10
N LYS A 18 -23.26 -35.50 -12.04
CA LYS A 18 -22.83 -36.70 -12.75
C LYS A 18 -22.80 -36.48 -14.26
N TYR A 19 -23.86 -35.90 -14.84
CA TYR A 19 -23.91 -35.63 -16.29
C TYR A 19 -22.76 -34.73 -16.76
N VAL A 20 -22.44 -33.68 -15.98
CA VAL A 20 -21.33 -32.75 -16.28
C VAL A 20 -19.98 -33.47 -16.20
N ASN A 21 -19.75 -34.26 -15.16
CA ASN A 21 -18.48 -34.98 -14.96
C ASN A 21 -18.23 -36.05 -16.02
N ASP A 22 -19.30 -36.71 -16.48
CA ASP A 22 -19.23 -37.74 -17.51
C ASP A 22 -19.07 -37.14 -18.92
N GLY A 23 -19.02 -35.81 -19.06
CA GLY A 23 -18.87 -35.10 -20.34
C GLY A 23 -20.07 -35.24 -21.28
N SER A 24 -21.21 -35.66 -20.75
CA SER A 24 -22.42 -36.03 -21.51
C SER A 24 -23.32 -34.84 -21.86
N VAL A 25 -22.95 -33.61 -21.49
CA VAL A 25 -23.75 -32.40 -21.62
C VAL A 25 -23.20 -31.52 -22.75
N SER A 26 -24.07 -31.10 -23.67
CA SER A 26 -23.71 -30.15 -24.72
C SER A 26 -23.49 -28.73 -24.16
N CYS A 27 -22.77 -27.87 -24.90
CA CYS A 27 -22.63 -26.46 -24.52
C CYS A 27 -23.96 -25.69 -24.44
N ALA A 28 -25.00 -26.13 -25.14
CA ALA A 28 -26.33 -25.51 -25.08
C ALA A 28 -27.04 -25.91 -23.77
N GLU A 29 -27.11 -27.22 -23.50
CA GLU A 29 -27.70 -27.76 -22.26
C GLU A 29 -26.97 -27.24 -21.01
N ALA A 30 -25.64 -27.12 -21.05
CA ALA A 30 -24.88 -26.57 -19.94
C ALA A 30 -25.24 -25.11 -19.64
N ARG A 31 -25.53 -24.29 -20.66
CA ARG A 31 -25.96 -22.90 -20.46
C ARG A 31 -27.36 -22.82 -19.84
N GLU A 32 -28.28 -23.65 -20.32
CA GLU A 32 -29.63 -23.74 -19.74
C GLU A 32 -29.58 -24.25 -18.30
N ALA A 33 -28.79 -25.28 -18.02
CA ALA A 33 -28.57 -25.80 -16.68
C ALA A 33 -28.00 -24.74 -15.73
N LEU A 34 -27.07 -23.89 -16.19
CA LEU A 34 -26.55 -22.77 -15.39
C LEU A 34 -27.65 -21.77 -15.00
N ALA A 35 -28.59 -21.47 -15.90
CA ALA A 35 -29.71 -20.58 -15.61
C ALA A 35 -30.67 -21.19 -14.57
N VAL A 36 -30.99 -22.49 -14.69
CA VAL A 36 -31.80 -23.22 -13.70
C VAL A 36 -31.09 -23.29 -12.36
N CYS A 37 -29.79 -23.57 -12.35
CA CYS A 37 -28.98 -23.56 -11.13
C CYS A 37 -28.95 -22.20 -10.47
N ALA A 38 -28.91 -21.10 -11.22
CA ALA A 38 -28.96 -19.76 -10.65
C ALA A 38 -30.29 -19.51 -9.90
N ALA A 39 -31.43 -19.87 -10.50
CA ALA A 39 -32.74 -19.80 -9.84
C ALA A 39 -32.81 -20.71 -8.60
N PHE A 40 -32.32 -21.95 -8.73
CA PHE A 40 -32.27 -22.92 -7.63
C PHE A 40 -31.43 -22.41 -6.45
N MET A 41 -30.25 -21.85 -6.71
CA MET A 41 -29.38 -21.28 -5.67
C MET A 41 -29.99 -20.05 -5.01
N ALA A 42 -30.70 -19.22 -5.77
CA ALA A 42 -31.40 -18.06 -5.23
C ALA A 42 -32.56 -18.47 -4.30
N ALA A 43 -33.42 -19.39 -4.76
CA ALA A 43 -34.50 -19.96 -3.97
C ALA A 43 -33.96 -20.71 -2.73
N GLY A 44 -32.90 -21.48 -2.87
CA GLY A 44 -32.21 -22.16 -1.77
C GLY A 44 -31.67 -21.18 -0.73
N SER A 45 -31.08 -20.07 -1.18
CA SER A 45 -30.57 -19.02 -0.29
C SER A 45 -31.70 -18.31 0.47
N ALA A 46 -32.83 -18.05 -0.18
CA ALA A 46 -34.02 -17.49 0.45
C ALA A 46 -34.65 -18.46 1.47
N PHE A 47 -34.74 -19.75 1.12
CA PHE A 47 -35.19 -20.80 2.03
C PHE A 47 -34.31 -20.90 3.27
N GLN A 48 -32.99 -20.94 3.10
CA GLN A 48 -32.04 -20.99 4.21
C GLN A 48 -32.20 -19.79 5.16
N ALA A 49 -32.30 -18.57 4.63
CA ALA A 49 -32.52 -17.37 5.43
C ALA A 49 -33.87 -17.39 6.15
N GLY A 50 -34.94 -17.84 5.48
CA GLY A 50 -36.28 -17.96 6.07
C GLY A 50 -36.34 -19.01 7.19
N ALA A 51 -35.76 -20.19 6.97
CA ALA A 51 -35.67 -21.24 7.98
C ALA A 51 -34.85 -20.78 9.19
N ALA A 52 -33.71 -20.12 8.96
CA ALA A 52 -32.88 -19.57 10.03
C ALA A 52 -33.64 -18.52 10.85
N ARG A 53 -34.45 -17.65 10.22
CA ARG A 53 -35.31 -16.69 10.91
C ARG A 53 -36.38 -17.35 11.77
N ILE A 54 -37.02 -18.41 11.29
CA ILE A 54 -38.04 -19.16 12.06
C ILE A 54 -37.40 -19.74 13.33
N ILE A 55 -36.23 -20.36 13.19
CA ILE A 55 -35.47 -20.89 14.33
C ILE A 55 -35.06 -19.76 15.27
N ALA A 56 -34.54 -18.66 14.71
CA ALA A 56 -34.14 -17.48 15.48
C ALA A 56 -35.28 -16.92 16.34
N GLN A 57 -36.49 -16.85 15.80
CA GLN A 57 -37.67 -16.36 16.51
C GLN A 57 -38.11 -17.34 17.61
N ALA A 58 -38.11 -18.64 17.33
CA ALA A 58 -38.48 -19.67 18.30
C ALA A 58 -37.50 -19.74 19.48
N GLU A 59 -36.20 -19.60 19.20
CA GLU A 59 -35.12 -19.70 20.19
C GLU A 59 -34.68 -18.33 20.76
N ARG A 60 -35.27 -17.22 20.29
CA ARG A 60 -35.00 -15.84 20.71
C ARG A 60 -33.56 -15.37 20.48
N HIS A 61 -32.99 -15.70 19.32
CA HIS A 61 -31.72 -15.12 18.86
C HIS A 61 -31.91 -13.66 18.45
N GLY A 62 -31.03 -12.77 18.91
CA GLY A 62 -31.10 -11.33 18.65
C GLY A 62 -30.56 -10.87 17.29
N ASP A 63 -30.06 -11.77 16.45
CA ASP A 63 -29.35 -11.45 15.21
C ASP A 63 -30.14 -11.80 13.93
N GLY A 64 -31.44 -12.06 14.07
CA GLY A 64 -32.32 -12.41 12.94
C GLY A 64 -32.05 -13.80 12.35
N GLY A 65 -31.25 -14.65 13.00
CA GLY A 65 -30.92 -16.00 12.51
C GLY A 65 -29.61 -16.09 11.75
N ALA A 66 -28.78 -15.04 11.77
CA ALA A 66 -27.46 -15.07 11.15
C ALA A 66 -26.56 -16.16 11.77
N GLN A 67 -26.58 -16.34 13.10
CA GLN A 67 -25.83 -17.39 13.79
C GLN A 67 -26.32 -18.78 13.40
N VAL A 68 -27.65 -19.00 13.43
CA VAL A 68 -28.27 -20.27 13.03
C VAL A 68 -27.87 -20.64 11.61
N LEU A 69 -27.92 -19.66 10.69
CA LEU A 69 -27.53 -19.88 9.30
C LEU A 69 -26.03 -20.16 9.16
N ALA A 70 -25.17 -19.42 9.88
CA ALA A 70 -23.74 -19.64 9.86
C ALA A 70 -23.38 -21.07 10.28
N ASP A 71 -23.98 -21.55 11.37
CA ASP A 71 -23.73 -22.88 11.93
C ASP A 71 -24.28 -23.98 11.03
N ALA A 72 -25.50 -23.82 10.50
CA ALA A 72 -26.15 -24.85 9.68
C ALA A 72 -25.57 -24.97 8.26
N ALA A 73 -25.17 -23.84 7.65
CA ALA A 73 -24.69 -23.80 6.27
C ALA A 73 -23.14 -23.71 6.15
N GLY A 74 -22.41 -23.63 7.26
CA GLY A 74 -20.96 -23.49 7.26
C GLY A 74 -20.47 -22.15 6.70
N LEU A 75 -21.26 -21.09 6.85
CA LEU A 75 -20.95 -19.75 6.33
C LEU A 75 -20.19 -18.92 7.37
N SER A 76 -19.42 -17.93 6.89
CA SER A 76 -18.90 -16.91 7.79
C SER A 76 -20.06 -16.12 8.40
N ARG A 77 -19.92 -15.65 9.65
CA ARG A 77 -20.93 -14.80 10.30
C ARG A 77 -21.29 -13.58 9.45
N ARG A 78 -20.32 -13.03 8.71
CA ARG A 78 -20.54 -11.89 7.80
C ARG A 78 -21.44 -12.27 6.64
N ASP A 79 -21.22 -13.42 6.01
CA ASP A 79 -21.98 -13.86 4.85
C ASP A 79 -23.40 -14.27 5.25
N ALA A 80 -23.54 -15.00 6.37
CA ALA A 80 -24.84 -15.35 6.92
C ALA A 80 -25.67 -14.10 7.27
N HIS A 81 -25.05 -13.10 7.91
CA HIS A 81 -25.70 -11.82 8.19
C HIS A 81 -26.10 -11.10 6.90
N SER A 82 -25.22 -11.07 5.90
CA SER A 82 -25.54 -10.49 4.59
C SER A 82 -26.73 -11.18 3.92
N GLN A 83 -26.82 -12.52 4.01
CA GLN A 83 -27.88 -13.30 3.39
C GLN A 83 -29.23 -13.11 4.10
N VAL A 84 -29.26 -13.18 5.43
CA VAL A 84 -30.46 -12.92 6.23
C VAL A 84 -30.99 -11.51 5.98
N ARG A 85 -30.11 -10.50 6.05
CA ARG A 85 -30.48 -9.10 5.82
C ARG A 85 -31.03 -8.85 4.42
N THR A 86 -30.42 -9.49 3.40
CA THR A 86 -30.91 -9.41 2.01
C THR A 86 -32.29 -10.02 1.88
N ALA A 87 -32.50 -11.22 2.42
CA ALA A 87 -33.77 -11.92 2.35
C ALA A 87 -34.89 -11.16 3.06
N GLU A 88 -34.59 -10.51 4.19
CA GLU A 88 -35.53 -9.66 4.90
C GLU A 88 -35.95 -8.42 4.08
N ALA A 89 -34.97 -7.70 3.53
CA ALA A 89 -35.23 -6.50 2.75
C ALA A 89 -36.01 -6.79 1.45
N ILE A 90 -35.64 -7.83 0.69
CA ILE A 90 -36.38 -8.20 -0.53
C ILE A 90 -37.75 -8.80 -0.22
N GLY A 91 -37.93 -9.40 0.96
CA GLY A 91 -39.23 -9.92 1.40
C GLY A 91 -40.31 -8.83 1.52
N ALA A 92 -39.90 -7.57 1.69
CA ALA A 92 -40.79 -6.41 1.70
C ALA A 92 -41.11 -5.86 0.30
N VAL A 93 -40.50 -6.40 -0.76
CA VAL A 93 -40.60 -5.93 -2.15
C VAL A 93 -40.98 -7.13 -3.05
N PRO A 94 -42.28 -7.48 -3.15
CA PRO A 94 -42.74 -8.69 -3.83
C PRO A 94 -42.19 -8.86 -5.25
N ALA A 95 -42.13 -7.81 -6.06
CA ALA A 95 -41.62 -7.90 -7.43
C ALA A 95 -40.14 -8.32 -7.47
N VAL A 96 -39.33 -7.82 -6.54
CA VAL A 96 -37.91 -8.18 -6.42
C VAL A 96 -37.75 -9.60 -5.90
N ARG A 97 -38.51 -10.00 -4.87
CA ARG A 97 -38.49 -11.37 -4.35
C ARG A 97 -38.77 -12.38 -5.47
N ASP A 98 -39.86 -12.17 -6.21
CA ASP A 98 -40.29 -13.09 -7.26
C ASP A 98 -39.25 -13.17 -8.40
N ALA A 99 -38.57 -12.06 -8.70
CA ALA A 99 -37.49 -12.04 -9.69
C ALA A 99 -36.21 -12.75 -9.23
N VAL A 100 -35.89 -12.69 -7.94
CA VAL A 100 -34.77 -13.43 -7.35
C VAL A 100 -35.08 -14.92 -7.29
N GLU A 101 -36.26 -15.30 -6.80
CA GLU A 101 -36.69 -16.70 -6.69
C GLU A 101 -36.81 -17.38 -8.06
N SER A 102 -37.20 -16.64 -9.12
CA SER A 102 -37.21 -17.15 -10.48
C SER A 102 -35.84 -17.11 -11.18
N GLY A 103 -34.78 -16.64 -10.51
CA GLY A 103 -33.44 -16.51 -11.08
C GLY A 103 -33.24 -15.42 -12.15
N ARG A 104 -34.22 -14.53 -12.34
CA ARG A 104 -34.08 -13.36 -13.25
C ARG A 104 -33.12 -12.32 -12.67
N VAL A 105 -33.09 -12.19 -11.34
CA VAL A 105 -32.15 -11.32 -10.63
C VAL A 105 -31.14 -12.17 -9.87
N SER A 106 -29.86 -11.91 -10.12
CA SER A 106 -28.78 -12.57 -9.39
C SER A 106 -28.78 -12.20 -7.90
N LEU A 107 -28.31 -13.10 -7.03
CA LEU A 107 -28.14 -12.80 -5.60
C LEU A 107 -27.23 -11.58 -5.35
N ALA A 108 -26.25 -11.34 -6.22
CA ALA A 108 -25.39 -10.16 -6.13
C ALA A 108 -26.17 -8.85 -6.37
N ASN A 109 -27.08 -8.84 -7.35
CA ASN A 109 -27.97 -7.70 -7.62
C ASN A 109 -29.04 -7.56 -6.54
N ALA A 110 -29.58 -8.67 -6.02
CA ALA A 110 -30.50 -8.68 -4.89
C ALA A 110 -29.92 -7.97 -3.66
N LYS A 111 -28.63 -8.21 -3.35
CA LYS A 111 -27.93 -7.48 -2.27
C LYS A 111 -27.91 -5.97 -2.48
N ARG A 112 -27.77 -5.50 -3.74
CA ARG A 112 -27.78 -4.06 -4.04
C ARG A 112 -29.19 -3.47 -3.93
N LEU A 113 -30.22 -4.21 -4.33
CA LEU A 113 -31.63 -3.82 -4.13
C LEU A 113 -31.97 -3.75 -2.64
N ALA A 114 -31.55 -4.74 -1.83
CA ALA A 114 -31.72 -4.72 -0.38
C ALA A 114 -31.06 -3.48 0.26
N GLU A 115 -29.84 -3.13 -0.15
CA GLU A 115 -29.18 -1.90 0.30
C GLU A 115 -29.92 -0.62 -0.13
N ALA A 116 -30.60 -0.64 -1.29
CA ALA A 116 -31.42 0.46 -1.75
C ALA A 116 -32.67 0.61 -0.86
N VAL A 117 -33.39 -0.49 -0.60
CA VAL A 117 -34.54 -0.54 0.31
C VAL A 117 -34.22 0.05 1.69
N GLU A 118 -33.08 -0.33 2.28
CA GLU A 118 -32.66 0.17 3.59
C GLU A 118 -32.35 1.68 3.62
N LYS A 119 -31.94 2.23 2.48
CA LYS A 119 -31.48 3.62 2.36
C LYS A 119 -32.57 4.57 1.89
N THR A 120 -33.63 4.05 1.29
CA THR A 120 -34.80 4.79 0.82
C THR A 120 -36.04 4.17 1.48
N SER A 121 -36.78 3.33 0.77
CA SER A 121 -37.89 2.54 1.29
C SER A 121 -38.21 1.36 0.37
N ALA A 122 -38.92 0.36 0.90
CA ALA A 122 -39.43 -0.76 0.10
C ALA A 122 -40.44 -0.29 -0.96
N ALA A 123 -41.24 0.74 -0.65
CA ALA A 123 -42.25 1.28 -1.56
C ALA A 123 -41.61 1.95 -2.79
N ASP A 124 -40.54 2.72 -2.59
CA ASP A 124 -39.82 3.37 -3.70
C ASP A 124 -39.25 2.33 -4.67
N VAL A 125 -38.60 1.28 -4.13
CA VAL A 125 -38.02 0.20 -4.93
C VAL A 125 -39.11 -0.62 -5.65
N GLU A 126 -40.22 -0.94 -4.99
CA GLU A 126 -41.34 -1.69 -5.60
C GLU A 126 -41.99 -0.90 -6.74
N SER A 127 -42.06 0.43 -6.62
CA SER A 127 -42.68 1.28 -7.63
C SER A 127 -41.82 1.50 -8.89
N ASP A 128 -40.50 1.25 -8.80
CA ASP A 128 -39.56 1.47 -9.90
C ASP A 128 -39.27 0.19 -10.70
N GLY A 129 -40.11 -0.07 -11.70
CA GLY A 129 -39.92 -1.19 -12.62
C GLY A 129 -38.67 -1.08 -13.50
N GLU A 130 -38.13 0.13 -13.72
CA GLU A 130 -36.91 0.32 -14.51
C GLU A 130 -35.68 -0.14 -13.73
N LEU A 131 -35.63 0.12 -12.42
CA LEU A 131 -34.59 -0.37 -11.54
C LEU A 131 -34.55 -1.90 -11.53
N LEU A 132 -35.71 -2.56 -11.45
CA LEU A 132 -35.81 -4.01 -11.52
C LEU A 132 -35.36 -4.55 -12.89
N ALA A 133 -35.81 -3.95 -13.98
CA ALA A 133 -35.38 -4.34 -15.33
C ALA A 133 -33.86 -4.20 -15.55
N LYS A 134 -33.24 -3.17 -14.96
CA LYS A 134 -31.78 -3.02 -14.92
C LYS A 134 -31.12 -4.13 -14.09
N ALA A 135 -31.70 -4.51 -12.96
CA ALA A 135 -31.19 -5.59 -12.11
C ALA A 135 -31.22 -6.96 -12.82
N GLU A 136 -32.17 -7.18 -13.71
CA GLU A 136 -32.28 -8.42 -14.50
C GLU A 136 -31.28 -8.48 -15.66
N SER A 137 -31.05 -7.35 -16.33
CA SER A 137 -30.25 -7.29 -17.55
C SER A 137 -28.77 -6.98 -17.34
N MET A 138 -28.40 -6.32 -16.23
CA MET A 138 -27.04 -5.87 -15.98
C MET A 138 -26.21 -6.84 -15.13
N ARG A 139 -24.91 -6.88 -15.43
CA ARG A 139 -23.93 -7.56 -14.57
C ARG A 139 -23.82 -6.87 -13.20
N PRO A 140 -23.41 -7.60 -12.15
CA PRO A 140 -23.33 -7.05 -10.79
C PRO A 140 -22.54 -5.75 -10.65
N GLU A 141 -21.44 -5.60 -11.38
CA GLU A 141 -20.60 -4.40 -11.32
C GLU A 141 -21.29 -3.18 -11.94
N GLN A 142 -22.04 -3.41 -13.03
CA GLN A 142 -22.80 -2.37 -13.72
C GLN A 142 -24.01 -1.96 -12.89
N PHE A 143 -24.78 -2.95 -12.41
CA PHE A 143 -25.97 -2.69 -11.60
C PHE A 143 -25.63 -2.02 -10.27
N ALA A 144 -24.52 -2.39 -9.63
CA ALA A 144 -24.07 -1.73 -8.40
C ALA A 144 -23.87 -0.21 -8.56
N ARG A 145 -23.50 0.27 -9.75
CA ARG A 145 -23.39 1.71 -10.03
C ARG A 145 -24.77 2.34 -10.22
N GLU A 146 -25.65 1.69 -10.98
CA GLU A 146 -27.02 2.19 -11.21
C GLU A 146 -27.84 2.21 -9.92
N ALA A 147 -27.78 1.15 -9.10
CA ALA A 147 -28.45 1.10 -7.80
C ALA A 147 -27.96 2.20 -6.84
N ARG A 148 -26.65 2.52 -6.84
CA ARG A 148 -26.09 3.64 -6.05
C ARG A 148 -26.60 4.99 -6.54
N ARG A 149 -26.64 5.20 -7.86
CA ARG A 149 -27.19 6.43 -8.47
C ARG A 149 -28.65 6.58 -8.10
N TRP A 150 -29.46 5.55 -8.35
CA TRP A 150 -30.87 5.50 -8.00
C TRP A 150 -31.11 5.83 -6.52
N THR A 151 -30.33 5.23 -5.62
CA THR A 151 -30.41 5.49 -4.17
C THR A 151 -30.13 6.95 -3.86
N ALA A 152 -29.10 7.54 -4.48
CA ALA A 152 -28.74 8.94 -4.25
C ALA A 152 -29.82 9.91 -4.78
N ASP A 153 -30.45 9.58 -5.92
CA ASP A 153 -31.52 10.39 -6.51
C ASP A 153 -32.81 10.35 -5.68
N HIS A 154 -33.08 9.24 -4.99
CA HIS A 154 -34.24 9.05 -4.10
C HIS A 154 -33.96 9.48 -2.66
N GLN A 155 -32.72 9.83 -2.32
CA GLN A 155 -32.37 10.45 -1.05
C GLN A 155 -32.51 11.97 -1.16
N ALA A 156 -33.31 12.57 -0.28
CA ALA A 156 -33.59 14.01 -0.30
C ALA A 156 -32.34 14.90 -0.11
N ASP A 157 -31.22 14.35 0.33
CA ASP A 157 -29.99 15.09 0.63
C ASP A 157 -28.90 14.97 -0.46
N GLY A 158 -29.21 14.36 -1.61
CA GLY A 158 -28.28 14.22 -2.73
C GLY A 158 -26.99 13.45 -2.39
N GLY A 159 -27.02 12.60 -1.35
CA GLY A 159 -25.87 11.82 -0.89
C GLY A 159 -24.97 12.53 0.12
N GLU A 160 -25.37 13.69 0.64
CA GLU A 160 -24.59 14.46 1.63
C GLU A 160 -24.39 13.69 2.95
N SER A 161 -25.41 12.99 3.47
CA SER A 161 -25.28 12.17 4.68
C SER A 161 -24.35 10.98 4.47
N GLU A 162 -24.39 10.36 3.29
CA GLU A 162 -23.48 9.26 2.94
C GLU A 162 -22.04 9.77 2.84
N HIS A 163 -21.83 10.91 2.18
CA HIS A 163 -20.52 11.54 2.09
C HIS A 163 -19.97 11.91 3.48
N ARG A 164 -20.80 12.46 4.38
CA ARG A 164 -20.42 12.75 5.78
C ARG A 164 -20.05 11.48 6.54
N ARG A 165 -20.85 10.41 6.39
CA ARG A 165 -20.58 9.09 6.99
C ARG A 165 -19.25 8.51 6.53
N LEU A 166 -18.98 8.53 5.22
CA LEU A 166 -17.72 8.03 4.65
C LEU A 166 -16.52 8.89 5.12
N ARG A 167 -16.69 10.20 5.24
CA ARG A 167 -15.67 11.09 5.81
C ARG A 167 -15.38 10.83 7.28
N ALA A 168 -16.41 10.54 8.08
CA ALA A 168 -16.26 10.26 9.50
C ALA A 168 -15.51 8.94 9.76
N ARG A 169 -15.57 7.99 8.83
CA ARG A 169 -14.88 6.69 8.91
C ARG A 169 -13.41 6.71 8.48
N ARG A 170 -12.92 7.84 7.95
CA ARG A 170 -11.56 7.90 7.41
C ARG A 170 -10.54 7.63 8.50
N CYS A 171 -9.62 6.72 8.23
CA CYS A 171 -8.54 6.41 9.15
C CYS A 171 -7.30 5.96 8.36
N VAL A 172 -6.13 6.20 8.93
CA VAL A 172 -4.88 5.59 8.49
C VAL A 172 -4.30 4.88 9.70
N ARG A 173 -4.00 3.60 9.54
CA ARG A 173 -3.33 2.77 10.53
C ARG A 173 -1.99 2.32 9.98
N MET A 174 -0.97 2.38 10.81
CA MET A 174 0.37 1.89 10.51
C MET A 174 0.81 0.96 11.64
N TRP A 175 1.51 -0.10 11.29
CA TRP A 175 2.12 -1.05 12.22
C TRP A 175 3.34 -1.68 11.55
N ASN A 176 4.25 -2.22 12.34
CA ASN A 176 5.42 -2.92 11.85
C ASN A 176 5.16 -4.42 11.96
N ASP A 177 5.70 -5.20 11.03
CA ASP A 177 5.83 -6.64 11.20
C ASP A 177 7.02 -6.93 12.11
N ASP A 178 6.79 -7.69 13.17
CA ASP A 178 7.81 -7.98 14.19
C ASP A 178 8.89 -8.95 13.67
N ASP A 179 8.60 -9.75 12.62
CA ASP A 179 9.51 -10.78 12.12
C ASP A 179 10.50 -10.22 11.09
N ASP A 180 10.07 -9.30 10.21
CA ASP A 180 10.88 -8.78 9.10
C ASP A 180 11.04 -7.25 9.07
N GLY A 181 10.45 -6.52 10.05
CA GLY A 181 10.54 -5.06 10.16
C GLY A 181 9.67 -4.30 9.15
N MET A 182 8.90 -4.98 8.30
CA MET A 182 8.14 -4.33 7.25
C MET A 182 7.05 -3.43 7.81
N VAL A 183 7.04 -2.16 7.40
CA VAL A 183 6.02 -1.20 7.81
C VAL A 183 4.78 -1.36 6.93
N HIS A 184 3.67 -1.75 7.55
CA HIS A 184 2.37 -1.84 6.90
C HIS A 184 1.56 -0.55 7.05
N LEU A 185 0.85 -0.18 5.99
CA LEU A 185 -0.07 0.95 5.99
C LEU A 185 -1.45 0.52 5.48
N ARG A 186 -2.50 0.79 6.26
CA ARG A 186 -3.90 0.63 5.85
C ARG A 186 -4.65 1.95 5.98
N GLY A 187 -5.11 2.48 4.84
CA GLY A 187 -5.93 3.68 4.78
C GLY A 187 -7.37 3.39 4.35
N GLU A 188 -8.34 3.96 5.07
CA GLU A 188 -9.74 4.08 4.65
C GLU A 188 -10.02 5.56 4.33
N PHE A 189 -10.46 5.84 3.10
CA PHE A 189 -10.70 7.19 2.61
C PHE A 189 -12.11 7.34 2.02
N ASP A 190 -12.64 8.57 2.06
CA ASP A 190 -13.83 8.90 1.28
C ASP A 190 -13.52 8.74 -0.23
N PRO A 191 -14.50 8.41 -1.08
CA PRO A 191 -14.26 8.14 -2.49
C PRO A 191 -13.54 9.27 -3.24
N VAL A 192 -13.77 10.53 -2.90
CA VAL A 192 -13.13 11.67 -3.55
C VAL A 192 -11.64 11.71 -3.19
N THR A 193 -11.33 11.64 -1.90
CA THR A 193 -9.95 11.65 -1.40
C THR A 193 -9.19 10.40 -1.85
N GLY A 194 -9.79 9.22 -1.71
CA GLY A 194 -9.18 7.94 -2.08
C GLY A 194 -8.87 7.85 -3.57
N ASN A 195 -9.79 8.25 -4.46
CA ASN A 195 -9.53 8.27 -5.90
C ASN A 195 -8.42 9.26 -6.26
N ARG A 196 -8.36 10.44 -5.63
CA ARG A 196 -7.27 11.40 -5.85
C ARG A 196 -5.91 10.82 -5.45
N ILE A 197 -5.82 10.16 -4.29
CA ILE A 197 -4.59 9.48 -3.83
C ILE A 197 -4.22 8.36 -4.82
N ALA A 198 -5.16 7.47 -5.13
CA ALA A 198 -4.93 6.34 -6.04
C ALA A 198 -4.50 6.80 -7.43
N ASN A 199 -5.10 7.86 -7.97
CA ASN A 199 -4.74 8.39 -9.29
C ASN A 199 -3.31 8.95 -9.31
N ARG A 200 -2.92 9.69 -8.26
CA ARG A 200 -1.56 10.23 -8.13
C ARG A 200 -0.52 9.12 -7.99
N LEU A 201 -0.75 8.17 -7.08
CA LEU A 201 0.14 7.02 -6.87
C LEU A 201 0.29 6.20 -8.15
N ARG A 202 -0.81 5.86 -8.82
CA ARG A 202 -0.76 5.06 -10.06
C ARG A 202 -0.09 5.80 -11.21
N ALA A 203 -0.28 7.12 -11.32
CA ALA A 203 0.40 7.91 -12.34
C ALA A 203 1.92 7.88 -12.15
N GLU A 204 2.36 8.09 -10.92
CA GLU A 204 3.79 8.04 -10.58
C GLU A 204 4.37 6.62 -10.71
N ALA A 205 3.65 5.60 -10.24
CA ALA A 205 4.07 4.21 -10.38
C ALA A 205 4.22 3.79 -11.86
N ARG A 206 3.33 4.26 -12.75
CA ARG A 206 3.48 4.04 -14.21
C ARG A 206 4.73 4.71 -14.75
N ARG A 207 4.99 5.95 -14.34
CA ARG A 207 6.18 6.71 -14.75
C ARG A 207 7.47 6.00 -14.31
N LEU A 208 7.54 5.56 -13.06
CA LEU A 208 8.68 4.79 -12.52
C LEU A 208 8.87 3.48 -13.27
N ARG A 209 7.78 2.77 -13.54
CA ARG A 209 7.82 1.53 -14.30
C ARG A 209 8.29 1.72 -15.74
N ASP A 210 7.91 2.82 -16.39
CA ASP A 210 8.36 3.10 -17.75
C ASP A 210 9.85 3.48 -17.79
N ILE A 211 10.36 4.18 -16.78
CA ILE A 211 11.80 4.40 -16.60
C ILE A 211 12.54 3.08 -16.38
N ASP A 212 12.04 2.23 -15.49
CA ASP A 212 12.61 0.91 -15.22
C ASP A 212 12.71 0.07 -16.50
N LYS A 213 11.62 0.00 -17.30
CA LYS A 213 11.62 -0.68 -18.60
C LYS A 213 12.68 -0.16 -19.57
N GLN A 214 12.94 1.16 -19.57
CA GLN A 214 13.94 1.78 -20.44
C GLN A 214 15.36 1.53 -19.95
N THR A 215 15.55 1.37 -18.65
CA THR A 215 16.87 1.29 -18.02
C THR A 215 17.35 -0.16 -17.82
N ALA A 216 16.44 -1.11 -17.55
CA ALA A 216 16.77 -2.48 -17.15
C ALA A 216 17.27 -3.41 -18.27
N GLY A 217 17.44 -2.93 -19.52
CA GLY A 217 17.86 -3.79 -20.64
C GLY A 217 16.91 -4.96 -20.92
N SER A 218 17.41 -6.01 -21.61
CA SER A 218 16.63 -7.20 -22.00
C SER A 218 16.36 -8.19 -20.87
N ASP A 219 16.91 -7.95 -19.67
CA ASP A 219 16.79 -8.85 -18.52
C ASP A 219 15.46 -8.65 -17.80
N ARG A 220 14.47 -9.49 -18.13
CA ARG A 220 13.11 -9.42 -17.59
C ARG A 220 13.04 -9.74 -16.09
N GLY A 221 14.05 -10.40 -15.51
CA GLY A 221 14.07 -10.81 -14.10
C GLY A 221 14.39 -9.68 -13.12
N LYS A 222 14.88 -8.53 -13.60
CA LYS A 222 15.29 -7.38 -12.78
C LYS A 222 14.31 -6.21 -12.80
N ARG A 223 13.17 -6.37 -13.47
CA ARG A 223 12.18 -5.30 -13.62
C ARG A 223 11.33 -5.18 -12.37
N LEU A 224 11.13 -3.95 -11.92
CA LEU A 224 10.25 -3.67 -10.80
C LEU A 224 8.81 -4.09 -11.15
N THR A 225 8.17 -4.75 -10.21
CA THR A 225 6.73 -5.03 -10.28
C THR A 225 5.94 -3.73 -10.15
N PHE A 226 4.67 -3.75 -10.56
CA PHE A 226 3.82 -2.56 -10.39
C PHE A 226 3.65 -2.19 -8.91
N ASP A 227 3.61 -3.17 -8.04
CA ASP A 227 3.40 -2.97 -6.60
C ASP A 227 4.65 -2.37 -5.94
N GLN A 228 5.85 -2.79 -6.35
CA GLN A 228 7.10 -2.11 -5.97
C GLN A 228 7.10 -0.66 -6.46
N CYS A 229 6.72 -0.41 -7.72
CA CYS A 229 6.61 0.97 -8.24
C CYS A 229 5.53 1.80 -7.49
N MET A 230 4.48 1.16 -6.95
CA MET A 230 3.47 1.83 -6.12
C MET A 230 4.02 2.19 -4.73
N ALA A 231 4.87 1.35 -4.15
CA ALA A 231 5.57 1.64 -2.90
C ALA A 231 6.54 2.82 -3.10
N ASP A 232 7.36 2.78 -4.16
CA ASP A 232 8.28 3.86 -4.51
C ASP A 232 7.54 5.17 -4.83
N ALA A 233 6.38 5.08 -5.49
CA ALA A 233 5.53 6.24 -5.75
C ALA A 233 4.97 6.86 -4.46
N LEU A 234 4.66 6.05 -3.46
CA LEU A 234 4.24 6.55 -2.16
C LEU A 234 5.39 7.23 -1.44
N ASP A 235 6.57 6.60 -1.41
CA ASP A 235 7.79 7.19 -0.83
C ASP A 235 8.14 8.53 -1.47
N ASN A 236 8.11 8.63 -2.81
CA ASN A 236 8.37 9.90 -3.52
C ASN A 236 7.38 11.02 -3.18
N LEU A 237 6.13 10.69 -2.84
CA LEU A 237 5.11 11.68 -2.47
C LEU A 237 5.21 12.11 -1.00
N THR A 238 5.79 11.28 -0.14
CA THR A 238 6.01 11.56 1.28
C THR A 238 7.41 12.09 1.60
N GLY A 239 8.39 11.77 0.76
CA GLY A 239 9.73 12.32 0.82
C GLY A 239 9.70 13.83 0.66
N ASN A 240 10.63 14.53 1.32
CA ASN A 240 10.74 15.99 1.29
C ASN A 240 11.09 16.52 -0.11
N ASN A 241 10.13 16.54 -1.02
CA ASN A 241 10.10 17.38 -2.22
C ASN A 241 9.35 18.71 -1.95
N THR A 242 9.13 19.06 -0.68
CA THR A 242 8.46 20.30 -0.28
C THR A 242 9.45 21.46 -0.24
N SER A 243 9.82 21.96 -1.41
CA SER A 243 10.29 23.34 -1.61
C SER A 243 9.15 24.37 -1.42
N HIS A 244 8.28 24.18 -0.41
CA HIS A 244 7.24 25.16 -0.05
C HIS A 244 6.94 25.16 1.46
N ALA A 245 7.48 26.21 2.11
CA ALA A 245 6.93 26.97 3.23
C ALA A 245 6.43 26.25 4.51
N SER A 246 7.18 26.41 5.59
CA SER A 246 6.66 27.18 6.74
C SER A 246 7.80 27.82 7.55
N ASN A 247 7.85 29.15 7.49
CA ASN A 247 8.47 29.98 8.52
C ASN A 247 7.63 29.81 9.79
N GLY A 248 8.04 28.93 10.67
CA GLY A 248 7.46 28.76 11.99
C GLY A 248 8.44 27.99 12.85
N GLY A 249 8.80 28.54 14.01
CA GLY A 249 9.74 27.99 14.99
C GLY A 249 9.29 26.69 15.67
N GLY A 250 8.77 25.73 14.91
CA GLY A 250 8.58 24.36 15.35
C GLY A 250 9.93 23.63 15.42
N LYS A 251 10.12 22.80 16.45
CA LYS A 251 11.29 21.92 16.57
C LYS A 251 11.42 21.11 15.27
N PRO A 252 12.64 20.96 14.70
CA PRO A 252 12.82 20.14 13.51
C PRO A 252 12.36 18.70 13.82
N PHE A 253 11.30 18.26 13.14
CA PHE A 253 10.91 16.85 13.09
C PHE A 253 11.97 16.12 12.26
N ALA A 254 12.57 15.07 12.83
CA ALA A 254 13.49 14.20 12.09
C ALA A 254 12.67 13.32 11.15
N ASP A 255 13.06 13.22 9.89
CA ASP A 255 12.36 12.35 8.94
C ASP A 255 12.57 10.87 9.33
N ILE A 256 13.75 10.53 9.86
CA ILE A 256 14.10 9.22 10.43
C ILE A 256 15.09 9.41 11.61
N CYS A 257 14.91 8.64 12.69
CA CYS A 257 15.85 8.56 13.81
C CYS A 257 16.78 7.35 13.60
N VAL A 258 18.09 7.52 13.74
CA VAL A 258 19.07 6.45 13.58
C VAL A 258 19.92 6.35 14.84
N VAL A 259 20.00 5.16 15.42
CA VAL A 259 20.95 4.83 16.49
C VAL A 259 22.16 4.18 15.84
N ALA A 260 23.38 4.59 16.20
CA ALA A 260 24.57 3.94 15.66
C ALA A 260 25.57 3.60 16.76
N HIS A 261 26.24 2.46 16.61
CA HIS A 261 27.30 1.99 17.49
C HIS A 261 28.45 1.40 16.67
N VAL A 262 29.61 1.25 17.30
CA VAL A 262 30.79 0.66 16.65
C VAL A 262 30.90 -0.80 17.09
N ASP A 263 30.97 -1.73 16.13
CA ASP A 263 31.18 -3.15 16.39
C ASP A 263 32.52 -3.40 17.07
N ASP A 264 32.52 -4.20 18.13
CA ASP A 264 33.71 -4.44 18.96
C ASP A 264 34.77 -5.31 18.28
N ALA A 265 34.38 -6.17 17.32
CA ALA A 265 35.27 -7.09 16.64
C ALA A 265 35.82 -6.51 15.33
N THR A 266 35.00 -5.77 14.58
CA THR A 266 35.37 -5.24 13.25
C THR A 266 35.73 -3.75 13.28
N GLY A 267 35.27 -3.01 14.30
CA GLY A 267 35.39 -1.55 14.33
C GLY A 267 34.47 -0.83 13.35
N GLU A 268 33.50 -1.53 12.76
CA GLU A 268 32.56 -0.98 11.78
C GLU A 268 31.39 -0.24 12.45
N LEU A 269 30.87 0.81 11.79
CA LEU A 269 29.68 1.51 12.23
C LEU A 269 28.44 0.67 11.89
N ILE A 270 27.73 0.21 12.91
CA ILE A 270 26.41 -0.41 12.78
C ILE A 270 25.37 0.69 13.01
N ALA A 271 24.49 0.88 12.02
CA ALA A 271 23.37 1.80 12.12
C ALA A 271 22.06 1.02 12.21
N GLU A 272 21.20 1.44 13.13
CA GLU A 272 19.93 0.80 13.45
C GLU A 272 18.82 1.85 13.58
N LEU A 273 17.58 1.45 13.31
CA LEU A 273 16.40 2.18 13.76
C LEU A 273 16.23 2.05 15.28
N PRO A 274 15.42 2.90 15.95
CA PRO A 274 15.30 2.88 17.41
C PRO A 274 14.73 1.57 18.00
N ASP A 275 14.07 0.77 17.18
CA ASP A 275 13.56 -0.57 17.50
C ASP A 275 14.63 -1.68 17.30
N GLY A 276 15.83 -1.33 16.85
CA GLY A 276 16.96 -2.24 16.66
C GLY A 276 17.09 -2.82 15.26
N GLU A 277 16.24 -2.42 14.30
CA GLU A 277 16.36 -2.89 12.92
C GLU A 277 17.64 -2.35 12.26
N ARG A 278 18.50 -3.24 11.76
CA ARG A 278 19.77 -2.87 11.13
C ARG A 278 19.57 -2.24 9.76
N LEU A 279 20.09 -1.04 9.58
CA LEU A 279 20.12 -0.34 8.31
C LEU A 279 21.36 -0.75 7.50
N PRO A 280 21.19 -1.28 6.27
CA PRO A 280 22.32 -1.48 5.37
C PRO A 280 23.06 -0.16 5.09
N LYS A 281 24.38 -0.23 4.91
CA LYS A 281 25.22 0.95 4.62
C LYS A 281 24.70 1.78 3.44
N ALA A 282 24.26 1.12 2.37
CA ALA A 282 23.68 1.77 1.19
C ALA A 282 22.42 2.59 1.53
N VAL A 283 21.54 2.05 2.38
CA VAL A 283 20.32 2.74 2.85
C VAL A 283 20.70 3.93 3.74
N LEU A 284 21.63 3.74 4.68
CA LEU A 284 22.12 4.83 5.53
C LEU A 284 22.74 5.99 4.73
N GLU A 285 23.52 5.67 3.69
CA GLU A 285 24.14 6.66 2.81
C GLU A 285 23.12 7.43 1.97
N GLN A 286 22.12 6.72 1.42
CA GLN A 286 20.99 7.34 0.73
C GLN A 286 20.19 8.27 1.66
N LEU A 287 19.92 7.84 2.90
CA LEU A 287 19.26 8.64 3.92
C LEU A 287 20.08 9.88 4.32
N ALA A 288 21.41 9.75 4.40
CA ALA A 288 22.29 10.86 4.74
C ALA A 288 22.30 11.99 3.70
N CYS A 289 21.97 11.70 2.44
CA CYS A 289 21.85 12.69 1.38
C CYS A 289 20.55 13.52 1.48
N ASN A 290 19.45 12.89 1.92
CA ASN A 290 18.09 13.41 1.69
C ASN A 290 17.22 13.59 2.94
N ALA A 291 17.56 12.97 4.06
CA ALA A 291 16.75 13.00 5.27
C ALA A 291 17.33 13.95 6.33
N LYS A 292 16.45 14.59 7.10
CA LYS A 292 16.85 15.19 8.38
C LYS A 292 17.06 14.07 9.39
N LEU A 293 18.28 13.55 9.44
CA LEU A 293 18.66 12.53 10.40
C LEU A 293 18.88 13.16 11.78
N THR A 294 18.29 12.54 12.80
CA THR A 294 18.70 12.71 14.19
C THR A 294 19.24 11.37 14.68
N GLY A 295 20.43 11.39 15.27
CA GLY A 295 21.09 10.18 15.71
C GLY A 295 22.16 10.44 16.74
N VAL A 296 22.37 9.42 17.57
CA VAL A 296 23.37 9.38 18.64
C VAL A 296 24.30 8.22 18.33
N VAL A 297 25.60 8.50 18.33
CA VAL A 297 26.65 7.49 18.21
C VAL A 297 27.18 7.20 19.60
N TYR A 298 27.18 5.92 19.98
CA TYR A 298 27.76 5.45 21.23
C TYR A 298 29.18 4.92 21.01
N ASP A 299 30.05 5.12 22.00
CA ASP A 299 31.35 4.43 22.05
C ASP A 299 31.22 2.99 22.56
N ARG A 300 32.36 2.29 22.60
CA ARG A 300 32.51 0.91 23.08
C ARG A 300 32.06 0.68 24.53
N LYS A 301 31.82 1.73 25.31
CA LYS A 301 31.34 1.65 26.71
C LYS A 301 29.88 2.09 26.84
N GLY A 302 29.17 2.27 25.71
CA GLY A 302 27.79 2.74 25.68
C GLY A 302 27.65 4.22 26.02
N LYS A 303 28.75 5.00 26.00
CA LYS A 303 28.70 6.44 26.26
C LYS A 303 28.41 7.17 24.94
N PRO A 304 27.46 8.12 24.91
CA PRO A 304 27.22 8.92 23.72
C PRO A 304 28.45 9.78 23.44
N ILE A 305 29.08 9.57 22.28
CA ILE A 305 30.29 10.31 21.86
C ILE A 305 30.00 11.34 20.78
N TRP A 306 28.87 11.21 20.09
CA TRP A 306 28.51 12.15 19.05
C TRP A 306 26.99 12.22 18.85
N ARG A 307 26.51 13.43 18.55
CA ARG A 307 25.11 13.72 18.22
C ARG A 307 25.09 14.56 16.96
N THR A 308 24.35 14.13 15.95
CA THR A 308 24.19 14.92 14.72
C THR A 308 23.31 16.16 14.98
N HIS A 309 23.66 17.29 14.35
CA HIS A 309 22.76 18.43 14.20
C HIS A 309 22.00 18.32 12.86
N SER A 310 20.72 18.64 12.89
CA SER A 310 19.64 18.22 11.98
C SER A 310 19.68 18.69 10.51
N ARG A 311 20.83 19.00 9.89
CA ARG A 311 20.87 19.41 8.47
C ARG A 311 22.14 18.97 7.73
N ARG A 312 22.00 17.95 6.87
CA ARG A 312 22.92 17.62 5.77
C ARG A 312 22.25 17.65 4.39
N THR A 313 20.99 18.09 4.34
CA THR A 313 20.17 18.21 3.13
C THR A 313 20.58 19.45 2.31
N VAL A 314 20.57 19.32 0.99
CA VAL A 314 20.81 20.44 0.06
C VAL A 314 19.81 21.58 0.34
N THR A 315 20.31 22.81 0.47
CA THR A 315 19.47 24.00 0.66
C THR A 315 18.76 24.40 -0.63
N GLU A 316 17.65 25.14 -0.54
CA GLU A 316 16.92 25.64 -1.72
C GLU A 316 17.84 26.42 -2.68
N ALA A 317 18.67 27.32 -2.15
CA ALA A 317 19.61 28.10 -2.97
C ALA A 317 20.63 27.21 -3.70
N GLN A 318 21.13 26.16 -3.03
CA GLN A 318 22.02 25.20 -3.66
C GLN A 318 21.29 24.37 -4.72
N TRP A 319 20.03 23.98 -4.46
CA TRP A 319 19.21 23.22 -5.39
C TRP A 319 18.94 24.00 -6.69
N GLN A 320 18.55 25.27 -6.59
CA GLN A 320 18.36 26.14 -7.75
C GLN A 320 19.64 26.26 -8.60
N LEU A 321 20.81 26.36 -7.95
CA LEU A 321 22.11 26.39 -8.65
C LEU A 321 22.45 25.05 -9.32
N LEU A 322 22.10 23.92 -8.70
CA LEU A 322 22.25 22.60 -9.32
C LEU A 322 21.33 22.45 -10.53
N ILE A 323 20.06 22.88 -10.45
CA ILE A 323 19.14 22.87 -11.58
C ILE A 323 19.65 23.75 -12.71
N ALA A 324 20.10 24.96 -12.40
CA ALA A 324 20.66 25.88 -13.39
C ALA A 324 21.90 25.31 -14.10
N LYS A 325 22.75 24.57 -13.38
CA LYS A 325 23.95 23.93 -13.93
C LYS A 325 23.62 22.69 -14.77
N TRP A 326 22.74 21.82 -14.30
CA TRP A 326 22.58 20.47 -14.86
C TRP A 326 21.30 20.27 -15.68
N GLY A 327 20.29 21.13 -15.53
CA GLY A 327 19.00 21.07 -16.25
C GLY A 327 18.10 19.86 -15.90
N GLY A 328 18.61 18.89 -15.14
CA GLY A 328 17.96 17.63 -14.82
C GLY A 328 18.92 16.68 -14.10
N CYS A 329 18.57 15.40 -14.02
CA CYS A 329 19.47 14.37 -13.51
C CYS A 329 20.81 14.43 -14.24
N PHE A 330 21.92 14.50 -13.50
CA PHE A 330 23.26 14.67 -14.06
C PHE A 330 23.66 13.56 -15.04
N HIS A 331 23.05 12.37 -14.91
CA HIS A 331 23.34 11.21 -15.76
C HIS A 331 22.31 11.02 -16.88
N CYS A 332 21.02 10.87 -16.54
CA CYS A 332 19.99 10.50 -17.52
C CYS A 332 19.13 11.68 -18.02
N GLY A 333 19.40 12.90 -17.54
CA GLY A 333 18.66 14.11 -17.94
C GLY A 333 17.21 14.17 -17.45
N ALA A 334 16.80 13.27 -16.56
CA ALA A 334 15.43 13.26 -16.04
C ALA A 334 15.05 14.58 -15.36
N ASN A 335 13.75 14.88 -15.35
CA ASN A 335 13.23 16.16 -14.86
C ASN A 335 13.75 16.49 -13.43
N PRO A 336 14.20 17.74 -13.17
CA PRO A 336 14.63 18.16 -11.84
C PRO A 336 13.64 17.86 -10.71
N GLY A 337 12.32 17.93 -10.96
CA GLY A 337 11.27 17.71 -9.94
C GLY A 337 11.19 16.30 -9.37
N ILE A 338 11.95 15.35 -9.94
CA ILE A 338 12.10 13.98 -9.43
C ILE A 338 13.55 13.65 -9.05
N CYS A 339 14.42 14.67 -9.04
CA CYS A 339 15.82 14.55 -8.68
C CYS A 339 16.03 14.96 -7.23
N GLN A 340 17.07 14.40 -6.64
CA GLN A 340 17.54 14.68 -5.30
C GLN A 340 19.00 15.12 -5.36
N GLY A 341 19.45 15.91 -4.38
CA GLY A 341 20.84 16.31 -4.28
C GLY A 341 21.68 15.17 -3.71
N HIS A 342 22.60 14.63 -4.52
CA HIS A 342 23.49 13.54 -4.14
C HIS A 342 24.92 14.05 -3.93
N HIS A 343 25.58 13.62 -2.85
CA HIS A 343 26.97 13.98 -2.57
C HIS A 343 27.96 13.12 -3.38
N ILE A 344 28.87 13.74 -4.14
CA ILE A 344 29.84 13.01 -4.97
C ILE A 344 30.85 12.27 -4.09
N GLU A 345 31.43 12.98 -3.13
CA GLU A 345 32.09 12.39 -1.97
C GLU A 345 31.02 12.12 -0.91
N PRO A 346 30.79 10.87 -0.51
CA PRO A 346 29.70 10.51 0.39
C PRO A 346 29.74 11.29 1.70
N ALA A 347 28.57 11.73 2.17
CA ALA A 347 28.43 12.40 3.46
C ALA A 347 28.88 11.52 4.65
N SER A 348 28.82 10.19 4.50
CA SER A 348 29.35 9.20 5.46
C SER A 348 30.87 9.29 5.62
N GLN A 349 31.58 9.75 4.60
CA GLN A 349 33.04 9.90 4.57
C GLN A 349 33.49 11.34 4.88
N GLY A 350 32.58 12.19 5.36
CA GLY A 350 32.87 13.60 5.64
C GLY A 350 32.67 14.55 4.47
N GLY A 351 32.08 14.06 3.36
CA GLY A 351 31.78 14.87 2.19
C GLY A 351 30.97 16.13 2.53
N PRO A 352 31.44 17.34 2.18
CA PRO A 352 30.76 18.58 2.54
C PRO A 352 29.49 18.78 1.71
N THR A 353 28.47 19.41 2.30
CA THR A 353 27.26 19.85 1.56
C THR A 353 27.54 21.19 0.86
N LYS A 354 28.41 21.15 -0.15
CA LYS A 354 28.82 22.28 -1.00
C LYS A 354 28.53 21.95 -2.46
N LEU A 355 28.27 22.97 -3.28
CA LEU A 355 27.87 22.81 -4.69
C LEU A 355 28.85 21.94 -5.50
N ASP A 356 30.15 22.09 -5.26
CA ASP A 356 31.19 21.33 -5.96
C ASP A 356 31.21 19.83 -5.59
N ASN A 357 30.53 19.47 -4.51
CA ASN A 357 30.37 18.10 -4.04
C ASN A 357 28.94 17.58 -4.26
N LEU A 358 28.08 18.28 -5.02
CA LEU A 358 26.68 17.90 -5.20
C LEU A 358 26.32 17.73 -6.68
N VAL A 359 25.52 16.72 -6.97
CA VAL A 359 24.88 16.51 -8.27
C VAL A 359 23.39 16.19 -8.10
N PRO A 360 22.50 16.67 -8.99
CA PRO A 360 21.11 16.25 -9.00
C PRO A 360 20.99 14.85 -9.59
N ALA A 361 20.49 13.88 -8.85
CA ALA A 361 20.28 12.51 -9.29
C ALA A 361 18.82 12.10 -9.15
N CYS A 362 18.20 11.54 -10.19
CA CYS A 362 16.88 10.92 -10.07
C CYS A 362 16.98 9.62 -9.26
N TRP A 363 15.86 9.17 -8.69
CA TRP A 363 15.81 7.96 -7.86
C TRP A 363 16.53 6.75 -8.48
N SER A 364 16.31 6.46 -9.76
CA SER A 364 16.98 5.32 -10.45
C SER A 364 18.50 5.48 -10.54
N CYS A 365 19.01 6.69 -10.76
CA CYS A 365 20.46 6.92 -10.81
C CYS A 365 21.05 6.98 -9.40
N HIS A 366 20.30 7.54 -8.45
CA HIS A 366 20.67 7.63 -7.04
C HIS A 366 20.76 6.23 -6.40
N HIS A 367 19.78 5.37 -6.68
CA HIS A 367 19.77 3.97 -6.28
C HIS A 367 20.98 3.22 -6.84
N ARG A 368 21.28 3.39 -8.14
CA ARG A 368 22.45 2.76 -8.78
C ARG A 368 23.78 3.11 -8.11
N ILE A 369 23.91 4.35 -7.61
CA ILE A 369 25.10 4.79 -6.90
C ILE A 369 25.25 4.08 -5.56
N HIS A 370 24.17 3.99 -4.78
CA HIS A 370 24.24 3.42 -3.43
C HIS A 370 24.13 1.89 -3.38
N HIS A 371 23.33 1.29 -4.26
CA HIS A 371 22.95 -0.13 -4.17
C HIS A 371 23.59 -0.99 -5.26
N ASP A 372 23.84 -0.44 -6.45
CA ASP A 372 24.37 -1.21 -7.59
C ASP A 372 25.87 -0.99 -7.84
N GLY A 373 26.55 -0.22 -6.97
CA GLY A 373 27.99 0.01 -7.03
C GLY A 373 28.48 0.91 -8.16
N TRP A 374 27.59 1.70 -8.78
CA TRP A 374 27.96 2.63 -9.85
C TRP A 374 28.77 3.80 -9.29
N ARG A 375 29.78 4.25 -10.03
CA ARG A 375 30.73 5.29 -9.58
C ARG A 375 30.55 6.58 -10.36
N ILE A 376 30.66 7.71 -9.65
CA ILE A 376 30.70 9.03 -10.27
C ILE A 376 32.16 9.32 -10.65
N LEU A 377 32.43 9.50 -11.95
CA LEU A 377 33.73 9.95 -12.43
C LEU A 377 33.72 11.47 -12.58
N LYS A 378 34.64 12.12 -11.87
CA LYS A 378 34.84 13.57 -11.91
C LYS A 378 35.66 13.93 -13.15
N SER A 379 35.10 14.74 -14.05
CA SER A 379 35.89 15.36 -15.12
C SER A 379 36.45 16.73 -14.70
N PRO A 380 37.62 17.14 -15.22
CA PRO A 380 38.24 18.44 -14.92
C PRO A 380 37.44 19.66 -15.38
N ASP A 381 36.52 19.48 -16.33
CA ASP A 381 35.62 20.52 -16.86
C ASP A 381 34.40 20.80 -15.96
N GLY A 382 34.30 20.09 -14.82
CA GLY A 382 33.21 20.26 -13.86
C GLY A 382 31.91 19.52 -14.22
N TRP A 383 31.92 18.75 -15.30
CA TRP A 383 30.88 17.78 -15.65
C TRP A 383 31.26 16.40 -15.12
N HIS A 384 30.28 15.60 -14.73
CA HIS A 384 30.50 14.32 -14.06
C HIS A 384 29.64 13.28 -14.76
N THR A 385 30.16 12.06 -14.85
CA THR A 385 29.47 10.95 -15.51
C THR A 385 29.35 9.78 -14.56
N LEU A 386 28.27 9.01 -14.71
CA LEU A 386 28.03 7.82 -13.92
C LEU A 386 28.48 6.59 -14.71
N HIS A 387 29.33 5.76 -14.11
CA HIS A 387 29.91 4.58 -14.73
C HIS A 387 29.49 3.31 -13.98
N PRO A 388 29.14 2.23 -14.71
CA PRO A 388 28.85 0.95 -14.09
C PRO A 388 30.11 0.35 -13.46
N PRO A 389 29.97 -0.55 -12.46
CA PRO A 389 31.12 -1.25 -11.89
C PRO A 389 31.75 -2.24 -12.88
N ASP A 390 33.04 -2.54 -12.72
CA ASP A 390 33.80 -3.51 -13.56
C ASP A 390 33.20 -4.94 -13.51
N ARG A 391 32.48 -5.25 -12.43
CA ARG A 391 31.55 -6.38 -12.31
C ARG A 391 30.31 -5.95 -11.54
N VAL A 392 29.13 -6.24 -12.07
CA VAL A 392 27.88 -6.10 -11.32
C VAL A 392 27.72 -7.36 -10.46
N HIS A 393 27.91 -7.24 -9.15
CA HIS A 393 27.64 -8.35 -8.23
C HIS A 393 26.12 -8.48 -8.03
N HIS A 394 25.57 -9.66 -8.26
CA HIS A 394 24.17 -9.99 -7.99
C HIS A 394 24.11 -11.16 -7.01
N GLY A 395 23.58 -10.93 -5.80
CA GLY A 395 23.40 -11.94 -4.75
C GLY A 395 23.28 -11.30 -3.37
N PRO A 396 22.71 -11.99 -2.35
CA PRO A 396 22.46 -11.41 -1.03
C PRO A 396 23.79 -10.89 -0.45
N ALA A 397 23.74 -9.71 0.17
CA ALA A 397 24.90 -8.92 0.59
C ALA A 397 26.09 -9.77 1.07
N GLY A 398 27.03 -10.05 0.15
CA GLY A 398 28.35 -10.56 0.50
C GLY A 398 29.19 -9.39 0.98
N ALA A 399 29.81 -9.53 2.14
CA ALA A 399 30.74 -8.54 2.66
C ALA A 399 31.84 -8.26 1.61
N PRO A 400 32.16 -6.99 1.32
CA PRO A 400 33.21 -6.66 0.35
C PRO A 400 34.59 -7.16 0.83
N ASP A 401 35.40 -7.64 -0.11
CA ASP A 401 36.79 -8.03 0.14
C ASP A 401 37.60 -6.80 0.62
N HIS A 402 38.05 -6.89 1.88
CA HIS A 402 38.94 -6.00 2.62
C HIS A 402 38.70 -4.46 2.47
N PRO A 403 38.15 -3.79 3.49
CA PRO A 403 37.97 -2.35 3.46
C PRO A 403 39.32 -1.59 3.59
N PRO A 404 39.50 -0.45 2.89
CA PRO A 404 40.53 0.51 3.27
C PRO A 404 40.21 1.02 4.68
N LEU A 405 41.21 0.98 5.57
CA LEU A 405 41.09 1.46 6.95
C LEU A 405 40.46 2.86 6.98
N LEU A 406 39.31 2.97 7.65
CA LEU A 406 38.51 4.20 7.77
C LEU A 406 39.16 5.29 8.64
N PHE A 407 40.36 5.04 9.17
CA PHE A 407 41.16 6.02 9.89
C PHE A 407 42.64 5.83 9.58
N LYS A 408 43.30 6.89 9.10
CA LYS A 408 44.74 7.06 9.35
C LYS A 408 44.88 7.60 10.77
N PRO A 409 45.57 6.92 11.69
CA PRO A 409 45.86 7.51 12.99
C PRO A 409 46.67 8.77 12.79
N ASP A 410 46.22 9.86 13.41
CA ASP A 410 46.92 11.13 13.43
C ASP A 410 48.23 10.94 14.23
N THR A 411 49.38 11.03 13.55
CA THR A 411 50.70 10.86 14.19
C THR A 411 51.24 12.15 14.80
N GLN A 412 50.39 13.16 15.03
CA GLN A 412 50.81 14.46 15.58
C GLN A 412 50.17 14.84 16.92
N HIS A 413 50.15 13.92 17.89
CA HIS A 413 50.04 14.30 19.30
C HIS A 413 51.15 13.62 20.09
N SER A 414 52.25 14.32 20.30
CA SER A 414 53.12 14.06 21.45
C SER A 414 52.32 14.40 22.72
N PRO A 415 52.29 13.54 23.74
CA PRO A 415 51.63 13.87 25.00
C PRO A 415 52.38 15.02 25.70
N ASP A 416 51.67 16.08 26.05
CA ASP A 416 52.18 17.11 26.95
C ASP A 416 52.53 16.48 28.33
N PRO A 417 53.62 16.91 28.97
CA PRO A 417 54.01 16.39 30.27
C PRO A 417 52.98 16.81 31.36
N PRO A 418 52.74 15.95 32.36
CA PRO A 418 51.73 16.21 33.38
C PRO A 418 52.08 17.43 34.24
N THR A 419 51.15 18.37 34.34
CA THR A 419 51.22 19.50 35.28
C THR A 419 50.93 19.00 36.70
N PRO A 420 51.72 19.38 37.73
CA PRO A 420 51.57 18.85 39.08
C PRO A 420 50.29 19.36 39.76
N LEU A 421 49.63 18.44 40.49
CA LEU A 421 48.47 18.69 41.33
C LEU A 421 48.82 19.67 42.47
N VAL A 422 48.13 20.80 42.54
CA VAL A 422 48.09 21.64 43.73
C VAL A 422 46.96 21.13 44.62
N VAL A 423 47.33 20.55 45.75
CA VAL A 423 46.42 20.18 46.85
C VAL A 423 46.20 21.42 47.71
N TYR A 424 44.96 21.86 47.86
CA TYR A 424 44.56 22.74 48.96
C TYR A 424 43.74 21.90 49.95
N ASN A 425 44.23 21.86 51.19
CA ASN A 425 43.49 21.41 52.37
C ASN A 425 42.42 22.43 52.77
#